data_AF-A0A4R8QZF3-F1
#
_entry.id   AF-A0A4R8QZF3-F1
#
_cell.length_a   1.000
_cell.length_b   1.000
_cell.length_c   1.000
_cell.angle_alpha   90.00
_cell.angle_beta   90.00
_cell.angle_gamma   90.00
#
_symmetry.space_group_name_H-M   'P 1'
#
loop_
_entity.id
_entity.type
_entity.pdbx_description
1 polymer ?
#
loop_
_entity_poly.entity_id
_entity_poly.type
_entity_poly.pdbx_seq_one_letter_code
_entity_poly.pdbx_strand_id
1 'polypeptide(L)'
;MVRSLKWAAIPASLIALLVVLMVVRIQKVQQRATLWTGDGCKSGPYDPSEHTYLVVISAVAALLVLILGVQIVLAKTQIFRVLMITLLIPVLLFGSGYLFFVWTGGESNNHPGFVSDCHAG
;
A
#
# COMPACT_ATOMS: atom_id res chain seq x y z
N MET A 1 8.34 32.84 3.35
CA MET A 1 7.15 32.01 3.06
C MET A 1 7.43 30.74 2.22
N VAL A 2 8.37 30.75 1.28
CA VAL A 2 8.59 29.63 0.31
C VAL A 2 9.06 28.30 0.95
N ARG A 3 9.71 28.34 2.13
CA ARG A 3 10.28 27.14 2.77
C ARG A 3 9.24 26.23 3.42
N SER A 4 8.10 26.73 3.93
CA SER A 4 7.09 25.87 4.57
C SER A 4 6.16 25.17 3.57
N LEU A 5 5.92 25.76 2.40
CA LEU A 5 5.07 25.17 1.36
C LEU A 5 5.68 23.90 0.77
N LYS A 6 7.02 23.85 0.63
CA LYS A 6 7.75 22.70 0.07
C LYS A 6 7.63 21.43 0.93
N TRP A 7 7.55 21.56 2.26
CA TRP A 7 7.44 20.40 3.16
C TRP A 7 6.01 19.86 3.24
N ALA A 8 5.00 20.72 3.11
CA ALA A 8 3.59 20.30 3.06
C ALA A 8 3.23 19.58 1.75
N ALA A 9 3.96 19.81 0.67
CA ALA A 9 3.76 19.13 -0.61
C ALA A 9 4.19 17.65 -0.58
N ILE A 10 5.13 17.28 0.30
CA ILE A 10 5.70 15.93 0.33
C ILE A 10 4.63 14.87 0.71
N PRO A 11 3.85 15.03 1.80
CA PRO A 11 2.76 14.10 2.10
C PRO A 11 1.77 13.95 0.95
N ALA A 12 1.37 15.05 0.31
CA ALA A 12 0.44 15.02 -0.82
C ALA A 12 1.00 14.22 -2.01
N SER A 13 2.27 14.43 -2.35
CA SER A 13 2.94 13.68 -3.43
C SER A 13 3.05 12.18 -3.11
N LEU A 14 3.35 11.82 -1.86
CA LEU A 14 3.43 10.43 -1.43
C LEU A 14 2.06 9.75 -1.40
N ILE A 15 1.00 10.47 -1.02
CA ILE A 15 -0.38 9.97 -1.11
C ILE A 15 -0.74 9.72 -2.57
N ALA A 16 -0.48 10.67 -3.47
CA ALA A 16 -0.75 10.50 -4.90
C ALA A 16 0.01 9.30 -5.48
N LEU A 17 1.29 9.15 -5.13
CA LEU A 17 2.10 8.00 -5.52
C LEU A 17 1.53 6.68 -4.99
N LEU A 18 1.14 6.64 -3.72
CA LEU A 18 0.53 5.47 -3.10
C LEU A 18 -0.77 5.07 -3.81
N VAL A 19 -1.62 6.04 -4.16
CA VAL A 19 -2.85 5.80 -4.93
C VAL A 19 -2.53 5.22 -6.30
N VAL A 20 -1.57 5.79 -7.04
CA VAL A 20 -1.17 5.27 -8.36
C VAL A 20 -0.65 3.84 -8.26
N LEU A 21 0.23 3.55 -7.30
CA LEU A 21 0.76 2.20 -7.08
C LEU A 21 -0.36 1.21 -6.73
N MET A 22 -1.33 1.63 -5.93
CA MET A 22 -2.50 0.80 -5.59
C MET A 22 -3.40 0.53 -6.79
N VAL A 23 -3.66 1.52 -7.65
CA VAL A 23 -4.42 1.33 -8.88
C VAL A 23 -3.75 0.30 -9.78
N VAL A 24 -2.43 0.40 -9.97
CA VAL A 24 -1.66 -0.56 -10.77
C VAL A 24 -1.75 -1.96 -10.17
N ARG A 25 -1.60 -2.09 -8.85
CA ARG A 25 -1.70 -3.40 -8.18
C ARG A 25 -3.10 -4.00 -8.26
N ILE A 26 -4.15 -3.20 -8.08
CA ILE A 26 -5.54 -3.66 -8.18
C ILE A 26 -5.78 -4.23 -9.58
N GLN A 27 -5.31 -3.57 -10.64
CA GLN A 27 -5.44 -4.08 -12.00
C GLN A 27 -4.74 -5.44 -12.18
N LYS A 28 -3.52 -5.60 -11.66
CA LYS A 28 -2.81 -6.89 -11.73
C LYS A 28 -3.50 -8.01 -10.95
N VAL A 29 -4.03 -7.69 -9.77
CA VAL A 29 -4.80 -8.64 -8.96
C VAL A 29 -6.11 -9.00 -9.68
N GLN A 30 -6.83 -8.03 -10.27
CA GLN A 30 -8.06 -8.28 -11.02
C GLN A 30 -7.82 -9.15 -12.26
N GLN A 31 -6.76 -8.90 -13.02
CA GLN A 31 -6.38 -9.73 -14.18
C GLN A 31 -6.09 -11.19 -13.81
N ARG A 32 -5.72 -11.46 -12.56
CA ARG A 32 -5.59 -12.83 -12.05
C ARG A 32 -6.84 -13.35 -11.38
N ALA A 33 -7.64 -12.50 -10.76
CA ALA A 33 -8.96 -12.90 -10.26
C ALA A 33 -9.91 -13.33 -11.38
N THR A 34 -9.72 -12.85 -12.62
CA THR A 34 -10.41 -13.41 -13.79
C THR A 34 -10.01 -14.85 -14.14
N LEU A 35 -8.90 -15.36 -13.56
CA LEU A 35 -8.52 -16.79 -13.61
C LEU A 35 -9.07 -17.58 -12.40
N TRP A 36 -9.78 -16.93 -11.48
CA TRP A 36 -10.32 -17.56 -10.29
C TRP A 36 -11.56 -18.36 -10.67
N THR A 37 -11.46 -19.69 -10.64
CA THR A 37 -12.51 -20.60 -11.16
C THR A 37 -13.71 -20.76 -10.23
N GLY A 38 -13.72 -20.12 -9.05
CA GLY A 38 -14.80 -20.25 -8.08
C GLY A 38 -14.72 -21.48 -7.18
N ASP A 39 -13.78 -22.40 -7.43
CA ASP A 39 -13.66 -23.69 -6.71
C ASP A 39 -12.93 -23.58 -5.35
N GLY A 40 -12.74 -22.36 -4.83
CA GLY A 40 -11.95 -22.12 -3.62
C GLY A 40 -10.45 -22.41 -3.78
N CYS A 41 -9.99 -22.71 -5.00
CA CYS A 41 -8.60 -23.02 -5.29
C CYS A 41 -7.77 -21.75 -5.55
N LYS A 42 -6.51 -21.83 -5.15
CA LYS A 42 -5.49 -20.80 -5.27
C LYS A 42 -5.00 -20.70 -6.74
N SER A 43 -5.52 -19.73 -7.50
CA SER A 43 -5.21 -19.58 -8.94
C SER A 43 -4.07 -18.61 -9.25
N GLY A 44 -3.21 -19.00 -10.19
CA GLY A 44 -2.24 -18.14 -10.88
C GLY A 44 -0.82 -18.24 -10.32
N PRO A 45 0.22 -18.26 -11.17
CA PRO A 45 1.61 -18.38 -10.72
C PRO A 45 2.08 -17.15 -9.93
N TYR A 46 3.09 -17.34 -9.08
CA TYR A 46 3.83 -16.24 -8.45
C TYR A 46 4.31 -15.25 -9.51
N ASP A 47 3.97 -13.97 -9.34
CA ASP A 47 4.48 -12.88 -10.17
C ASP A 47 5.51 -12.05 -9.36
N PRO A 48 6.81 -12.15 -9.66
CA PRO A 48 7.85 -11.41 -8.96
C PRO A 48 7.66 -9.89 -9.07
N SER A 49 7.06 -9.42 -10.16
CA SER A 49 6.81 -8.00 -10.35
C SER A 49 5.83 -7.46 -9.32
N GLU A 50 4.81 -8.22 -8.93
CA GLU A 50 3.87 -7.80 -7.91
C GLU A 50 4.45 -7.78 -6.51
N HIS A 51 5.32 -8.73 -6.20
CA HIS A 51 6.07 -8.71 -4.96
C HIS A 51 6.92 -7.44 -4.89
N THR A 52 7.57 -7.05 -6.00
CA THR A 52 8.27 -5.75 -6.09
C THR A 52 7.32 -4.57 -5.86
N TYR A 53 6.14 -4.54 -6.50
CA TYR A 53 5.14 -3.48 -6.27
C TYR A 53 4.72 -3.40 -4.80
N LEU A 54 4.52 -4.54 -4.13
CA LEU A 54 4.19 -4.60 -2.72
C LEU A 54 5.28 -4.03 -1.83
N VAL A 55 6.54 -4.36 -2.09
CA VAL A 55 7.69 -3.78 -1.38
C VAL A 55 7.72 -2.25 -1.57
N VAL A 56 7.51 -1.77 -2.79
CA VAL A 56 7.47 -0.33 -3.09
C VAL A 56 6.31 0.37 -2.37
N ILE A 57 5.11 -0.23 -2.40
CA ILE A 57 3.93 0.29 -1.68
C ILE A 57 4.22 0.35 -0.17
N SER A 58 4.79 -0.71 0.42
CA SER A 58 5.17 -0.73 1.84
C SER A 58 6.18 0.37 2.17
N ALA A 59 7.19 0.57 1.33
CA ALA A 59 8.21 1.60 1.53
C ALA A 59 7.61 3.02 1.45
N VAL A 60 6.74 3.28 0.47
CA VAL A 60 6.05 4.57 0.31
C VAL A 60 5.11 4.83 1.49
N ALA A 61 4.34 3.83 1.93
CA ALA A 61 3.47 3.96 3.09
C ALA A 61 4.27 4.24 4.38
N ALA A 62 5.36 3.51 4.61
CA ALA A 62 6.24 3.74 5.77
C ALA A 62 6.84 5.15 5.76
N LEU A 63 7.33 5.61 4.60
CA LEU A 63 7.88 6.95 4.45
C LEU A 63 6.81 8.03 4.70
N LEU A 64 5.59 7.82 4.21
CA LEU A 64 4.47 8.72 4.44
C LEU A 64 4.12 8.82 5.93
N VAL A 65 4.06 7.69 6.64
CA VAL A 65 3.84 7.65 8.10
C VAL A 65 4.93 8.42 8.83
N LEU A 66 6.21 8.19 8.49
CA LEU A 66 7.34 8.88 9.11
C LEU A 66 7.28 10.39 8.89
N ILE A 67 7.02 10.85 7.66
CA ILE A 67 6.97 12.27 7.34
C ILE A 67 5.77 12.94 8.02
N LEU A 68 4.60 12.31 8.01
CA LEU A 68 3.43 12.83 8.74
C LEU A 68 3.70 12.88 10.24
N GLY A 69 4.32 11.86 10.82
CA GLY A 69 4.71 11.83 12.23
C GLY A 69 5.67 12.98 12.58
N VAL A 70 6.72 13.19 11.78
CA VAL A 70 7.65 14.32 11.95
C VAL A 70 6.91 15.66 11.85
N GLN A 71 6.02 15.82 10.87
CA GLN A 71 5.25 17.05 10.72
C GLN A 71 4.30 17.31 11.89
N ILE A 72 3.67 16.27 12.44
CA ILE A 72 2.82 16.37 13.64
C ILE A 72 3.64 16.84 14.85
N VAL A 73 4.82 16.23 15.07
CA VAL A 73 5.71 16.58 16.19
C VAL A 73 6.19 18.03 16.07
N LEU A 74 6.60 18.45 14.87
CA LEU A 74 7.14 19.79 14.60
C LEU A 74 6.07 20.87 14.44
N ALA A 75 4.80 20.51 14.30
CA ALA A 75 3.71 21.44 14.09
C ALA A 75 3.55 22.38 15.30
N LYS A 76 3.58 23.70 15.02
CA LYS A 76 3.39 24.74 16.04
C LYS A 76 1.92 25.07 16.28
N THR A 77 1.04 24.84 15.30
CA THR A 77 -0.38 25.14 15.39
C THR A 77 -1.20 23.87 15.59
N GLN A 78 -2.18 23.94 16.49
CA GLN A 78 -3.09 22.81 16.77
C GLN A 78 -3.90 22.42 15.53
N ILE A 79 -4.34 23.40 14.73
CA ILE A 79 -5.07 23.16 13.47
C ILE A 79 -4.23 22.29 12.51
N PHE A 80 -2.93 22.59 12.35
CA PHE A 80 -2.07 21.83 11.46
C PHE A 80 -1.80 20.41 12.00
N ARG A 81 -1.68 20.24 13.32
CA ARG A 81 -1.59 18.90 13.94
C ARG A 81 -2.82 18.06 13.65
N VAL A 82 -4.00 18.62 13.84
CA VAL A 82 -5.27 17.91 13.58
C VAL A 82 -5.34 17.49 12.13
N LEU A 83 -5.05 18.39 11.18
CA LEU A 83 -5.01 18.07 9.75
C LEU A 83 -4.06 16.92 9.42
N MET A 84 -2.83 16.95 9.95
CA MET A 84 -1.85 15.88 9.70
C MET A 84 -2.27 14.56 10.33
N ILE A 85 -2.90 14.57 11.52
CA ILE A 85 -3.46 13.37 12.16
C ILE A 85 -4.60 12.79 11.32
N THR A 86 -5.51 13.62 10.81
CA THR A 86 -6.60 13.19 9.94
C THR A 86 -6.07 12.52 8.67
N LEU A 87 -4.96 13.01 8.10
CA LEU A 87 -4.29 12.37 6.97
C LEU A 87 -3.54 11.08 7.35
N LEU A 88 -3.00 11.01 8.56
CA LEU A 88 -2.25 9.85 9.05
C LEU A 88 -3.17 8.64 9.31
N ILE A 89 -4.38 8.84 9.81
CA ILE A 89 -5.30 7.75 10.17
C ILE A 89 -5.57 6.79 8.98
N PRO A 90 -5.96 7.25 7.78
CA PRO A 90 -6.16 6.36 6.64
C PRO A 90 -4.89 5.58 6.25
N VAL A 91 -3.72 6.21 6.36
CA VAL A 91 -2.43 5.57 6.02
C VAL A 91 -2.11 4.47 7.03
N LEU A 92 -2.37 4.72 8.32
CA LEU A 92 -2.21 3.71 9.37
C LEU A 92 -3.19 2.55 9.18
N LEU A 93 -4.47 2.83 8.88
CA LEU A 93 -5.47 1.80 8.59
C LEU A 93 -5.09 0.96 7.36
N PHE A 94 -4.55 1.60 6.32
CA PHE A 94 -4.03 0.91 5.15
C PHE A 94 -2.84 0.01 5.50
N GLY A 95 -1.90 0.50 6.31
CA GLY A 95 -0.74 -0.27 6.75
C GLY A 95 -1.10 -1.45 7.66
N SER A 96 -1.90 -1.20 8.70
CA SER A 96 -2.28 -2.21 9.70
C SER A 96 -3.34 -3.18 9.21
N GLY A 97 -4.20 -2.76 8.28
CA GLY A 97 -5.22 -3.62 7.68
C GLY A 97 -4.68 -4.35 6.46
N TYR A 98 -4.51 -3.61 5.36
CA TYR A 98 -4.22 -4.20 4.06
C TYR A 98 -2.78 -4.72 3.95
N LEU A 99 -1.77 -3.91 4.28
CA LEU A 99 -0.38 -4.38 4.14
C LEU A 99 -0.10 -5.55 5.10
N PHE A 100 -0.58 -5.46 6.34
CA PHE A 100 -0.49 -6.58 7.27
C PHE A 100 -1.12 -7.84 6.68
N PHE A 101 -2.38 -7.78 6.23
CA PHE A 101 -3.09 -8.91 5.61
C PHE A 101 -2.29 -9.55 4.48
N VAL A 102 -1.76 -8.74 3.56
CA VAL A 102 -1.01 -9.24 2.40
C VAL A 102 0.30 -9.90 2.83
N TRP A 103 1.07 -9.30 3.75
CA TRP A 103 2.35 -9.83 4.20
C TRP A 103 2.21 -11.03 5.14
N THR A 104 1.09 -11.18 5.85
CA THR A 104 0.81 -12.35 6.71
C THR A 104 0.19 -13.52 5.95
N GLY A 105 0.20 -13.50 4.62
CA GLY A 105 -0.28 -14.61 3.78
C GLY A 105 -1.77 -14.59 3.47
N GLY A 106 -2.47 -13.48 3.73
CA GLY A 106 -3.84 -13.25 3.27
C GLY A 106 -3.96 -13.24 1.74
N GLU A 107 -2.88 -12.87 1.05
CA GLU A 107 -2.70 -13.14 -0.38
C GLU A 107 -1.53 -14.11 -0.55
N SER A 108 -1.80 -15.39 -0.77
CA SER A 108 -0.76 -16.42 -0.77
C SER A 108 0.14 -16.40 -2.02
N ASN A 109 -0.31 -15.73 -3.08
CA ASN A 109 0.31 -15.71 -4.41
C ASN A 109 1.50 -14.75 -4.52
N ASN A 110 1.81 -13.99 -3.45
CA ASN A 110 2.90 -13.02 -3.40
C ASN A 110 4.22 -13.62 -2.88
N HIS A 111 4.29 -14.94 -2.63
CA HIS A 111 5.46 -15.61 -2.10
C HIS A 111 6.18 -16.46 -3.17
N PRO A 112 7.54 -16.47 -3.20
CA PRO A 112 8.32 -17.22 -4.21
C PRO A 112 8.11 -18.74 -4.19
N GLY A 113 7.51 -19.28 -3.12
CA GLY A 113 7.19 -20.70 -2.98
C GLY A 113 5.73 -21.06 -3.25
N PHE A 114 4.93 -20.12 -3.78
CA PHE A 114 3.53 -20.38 -4.07
C PHE A 114 3.38 -21.31 -5.27
N VAL A 115 2.77 -22.48 -5.03
CA VAL A 115 2.32 -23.41 -6.05
C VAL A 115 0.81 -23.26 -6.15
N SER A 116 0.28 -23.06 -7.37
CA SER A 116 -1.16 -22.99 -7.58
C SER A 116 -1.79 -24.37 -7.39
N ASP A 117 -2.80 -24.46 -6.53
CA ASP A 117 -3.56 -25.70 -6.30
C ASP A 117 -4.65 -25.93 -7.37
N CYS A 118 -4.87 -24.93 -8.25
CA CYS A 118 -5.72 -25.08 -9.43
C CYS A 118 -5.01 -25.95 -10.49
N HIS A 119 -5.35 -27.23 -10.57
CA HIS A 119 -5.03 -28.04 -11.74
C HIS A 119 -5.90 -27.57 -12.91
N ALA A 120 -5.27 -27.00 -13.95
CA ALA A 120 -5.90 -27.00 -15.26
C ALA A 120 -6.06 -28.47 -15.67
N GLY A 121 -7.30 -28.92 -15.80
CA GLY A 121 -7.60 -30.16 -16.53
C GLY A 121 -7.12 -30.06 -17.97
#